data_AF-A0A345REQ0-F1
#
_entry.id   AF-A0A345REQ0-F1
#
_cell.length_a   1.000
_cell.length_b   1.000
_cell.length_c   1.000
_cell.angle_alpha   90.00
_cell.angle_beta   90.00
_cell.angle_gamma   90.00
#
_symmetry.space_group_name_H-M   'P 1'
#
loop_
_entity.id
_entity.type
_entity.pdbx_description
1 polymer ?
#
loop_
_entity_poly.entity_id
_entity_poly.type
_entity_poly.pdbx_seq_one_letter_code
_entity_poly.pdbx_strand_id
1 'polypeptide(L)'
;MMNIALDPETTAATLKQGRHDLYRARQDHVRAGMRAQDVAVMVICDANHIRYMTGSSNMMLWGLRSPSRYLLAFADGPVILYDSPGAAHLAAGLPTITEVRAAQGLDYIGSGGDIAAAADRFADEILGVILGVDPEIDRVHIDRLPWQAVDAVRARGLHVADALEPLCLTRAIKLDIELPYIQEAMRRVETGVARLESKAEPGMSETET
;
A
#
# COMPACT_ATOMS: atom_id res chain seq x y z
N MET A 1 -4.41 -31.84 12.08
CA MET A 1 -4.32 -30.92 10.92
C MET A 1 -5.73 -30.68 10.43
N MET A 2 -6.27 -29.48 10.64
CA MET A 2 -7.62 -29.15 10.18
C MET A 2 -7.54 -28.86 8.68
N ASN A 3 -8.10 -29.76 7.88
CA ASN A 3 -8.16 -29.61 6.43
C ASN A 3 -9.19 -28.52 6.11
N ILE A 4 -8.75 -27.27 6.01
CA ILE A 4 -9.58 -26.17 5.52
C ILE A 4 -9.58 -26.28 4.00
N ALA A 5 -10.27 -27.30 3.48
CA ALA A 5 -10.60 -27.36 2.07
C ALA A 5 -11.43 -26.12 1.75
N LEU A 6 -11.02 -25.37 0.73
CA LEU A 6 -11.84 -24.31 0.16
C LEU A 6 -13.23 -24.86 -0.12
N ASP A 7 -14.26 -24.07 0.19
CA ASP A 7 -15.60 -24.33 -0.31
C ASP A 7 -15.51 -24.57 -1.84
N PRO A 8 -15.99 -25.71 -2.36
CA PRO A 8 -15.93 -26.03 -3.78
C PRO A 8 -16.55 -24.95 -4.70
N GLU A 9 -17.39 -24.07 -4.17
CA GLU A 9 -17.94 -22.91 -4.91
C GLU A 9 -16.96 -21.72 -5.04
N THR A 10 -15.89 -21.69 -4.25
CA THR A 10 -14.87 -20.64 -4.31
C THR A 10 -13.94 -20.86 -5.50
N THR A 11 -14.16 -20.07 -6.55
CA THR A 11 -13.33 -20.07 -7.76
C THR A 11 -12.55 -18.77 -7.88
N ALA A 12 -11.50 -18.76 -8.70
CA ALA A 12 -10.78 -17.52 -9.00
C ALA A 12 -11.69 -16.41 -9.58
N ALA A 13 -12.77 -16.79 -10.28
CA ALA A 13 -13.73 -15.85 -10.84
C ALA A 13 -14.59 -15.19 -9.76
N THR A 14 -15.11 -15.96 -8.80
CA THR A 14 -15.90 -15.44 -7.69
C THR A 14 -15.05 -14.56 -6.77
N LEU A 15 -13.81 -14.98 -6.47
CA LEU A 15 -12.84 -14.14 -5.74
C LEU A 15 -12.55 -12.81 -6.45
N LYS A 16 -12.39 -12.84 -7.78
CA LYS A 16 -12.16 -11.61 -8.57
C LYS A 16 -13.35 -10.66 -8.51
N GLN A 17 -14.58 -11.18 -8.45
CA GLN A 17 -15.80 -10.37 -8.31
C GLN A 17 -15.90 -9.74 -6.93
N GLY A 18 -15.63 -10.50 -5.86
CA GLY A 18 -15.67 -10.04 -4.46
C GLY A 18 -14.49 -9.16 -4.00
N ARG A 19 -13.53 -8.84 -4.89
CA ARG A 19 -12.29 -8.15 -4.48
C ARG A 19 -12.50 -6.77 -3.85
N HIS A 20 -13.60 -6.08 -4.19
CA HIS A 20 -13.90 -4.77 -3.61
C HIS A 20 -14.28 -4.88 -2.14
N ASP A 21 -14.98 -5.95 -1.76
CA ASP A 21 -15.33 -6.23 -0.35
C ASP A 21 -14.08 -6.57 0.45
N LEU A 22 -13.17 -7.36 -0.14
CA LEU A 22 -11.83 -7.61 0.42
C LEU A 22 -11.07 -6.30 0.69
N TYR A 23 -11.07 -5.36 -0.26
CA TYR A 23 -10.35 -4.09 -0.10
C TYR A 23 -10.95 -3.22 1.00
N ARG A 24 -12.29 -3.13 1.06
CA ARG A 24 -12.98 -2.42 2.14
C ARG A 24 -12.67 -3.04 3.51
N ALA A 25 -12.79 -4.36 3.64
CA ALA A 25 -12.51 -5.06 4.89
C ALA A 25 -11.08 -4.83 5.38
N ARG A 26 -10.09 -4.86 4.48
CA ARG A 26 -8.69 -4.54 4.82
C ARG A 26 -8.50 -3.10 5.25
N GLN A 27 -9.12 -2.16 4.55
CA GLN A 27 -9.06 -0.74 4.91
C GLN A 27 -9.66 -0.49 6.30
N ASP A 28 -10.83 -1.06 6.57
CA ASP A 28 -11.52 -0.94 7.84
C ASP A 28 -10.70 -1.55 8.98
N HIS A 29 -10.05 -2.71 8.72
CA HIS A 29 -9.13 -3.35 9.66
C HIS A 29 -7.91 -2.48 9.96
N VAL A 30 -7.29 -1.88 8.94
CA VAL A 30 -6.17 -0.93 9.14
C VAL A 30 -6.63 0.27 9.97
N ARG A 31 -7.78 0.87 9.66
CA ARG A 31 -8.33 2.00 10.43
C ARG A 31 -8.63 1.62 11.88
N ALA A 32 -9.17 0.42 12.13
CA ALA A 32 -9.37 -0.07 13.47
C ALA A 32 -8.03 -0.18 14.24
N GLY A 33 -7.00 -0.72 13.58
CA GLY A 33 -5.65 -0.78 14.14
C GLY A 33 -5.01 0.60 14.38
N MET A 34 -5.26 1.56 13.50
CA MET A 34 -4.84 2.96 13.68
C MET A 34 -5.48 3.57 14.94
N ARG A 35 -6.80 3.46 15.10
CA ARG A 35 -7.50 3.98 16.29
C ARG A 35 -7.05 3.31 17.57
N ALA A 36 -6.84 2.00 17.55
CA ALA A 36 -6.39 1.23 18.71
C ALA A 36 -4.99 1.64 19.18
N GLN A 37 -4.19 2.24 18.30
CA GLN A 37 -2.81 2.65 18.57
C GLN A 37 -2.62 4.17 18.55
N ASP A 38 -3.71 4.94 18.61
CA ASP A 38 -3.69 6.41 18.62
C ASP A 38 -2.97 7.03 17.40
N VAL A 39 -3.19 6.44 16.23
CA VAL A 39 -2.63 6.93 14.95
C VAL A 39 -3.72 7.66 14.16
N ALA A 40 -3.69 8.99 14.18
CA ALA A 40 -4.66 9.80 13.42
C ALA A 40 -4.44 9.72 11.90
N VAL A 41 -3.18 9.80 11.45
CA VAL A 41 -2.83 9.87 10.03
C VAL A 41 -1.50 9.18 9.72
N MET A 42 -1.45 8.54 8.55
CA MET A 42 -0.27 7.89 7.99
C MET A 42 0.05 8.39 6.59
N VAL A 43 1.34 8.52 6.27
CA VAL A 43 1.87 8.57 4.90
C VAL A 43 2.56 7.25 4.60
N ILE A 44 2.06 6.55 3.58
CA ILE A 44 2.50 5.21 3.21
C ILE A 44 3.08 5.24 1.79
N CYS A 45 4.36 4.92 1.65
CA CYS A 45 5.07 4.85 0.39
C CYS A 45 5.29 3.41 -0.08
N ASP A 46 5.29 2.42 0.82
CA ASP A 46 5.47 1.02 0.43
C ASP A 46 4.32 0.53 -0.46
N ALA A 47 4.65 0.02 -1.64
CA ALA A 47 3.67 -0.40 -2.63
C ALA A 47 2.76 -1.53 -2.13
N ASN A 48 3.26 -2.43 -1.27
CA ASN A 48 2.47 -3.52 -0.69
C ASN A 48 1.50 -2.99 0.36
N HIS A 49 1.90 -2.01 1.16
CA HIS A 49 1.02 -1.36 2.13
C HIS A 49 -0.10 -0.58 1.44
N ILE A 50 0.24 0.19 0.40
CA ILE A 50 -0.77 0.89 -0.41
C ILE A 50 -1.74 -0.13 -1.03
N ARG A 51 -1.24 -1.21 -1.61
CA ARG A 51 -2.09 -2.26 -2.20
C ARG A 51 -2.94 -2.97 -1.16
N TYR A 52 -2.42 -3.22 0.04
CA TYR A 52 -3.19 -3.84 1.12
C TYR A 52 -4.37 -2.95 1.52
N MET A 53 -4.10 -1.66 1.77
CA MET A 53 -5.11 -0.72 2.27
C MET A 53 -6.12 -0.27 1.21
N THR A 54 -5.75 -0.26 -0.08
CA THR A 54 -6.59 0.34 -1.13
C THR A 54 -6.94 -0.60 -2.28
N GLY A 55 -6.28 -1.76 -2.40
CA GLY A 55 -6.35 -2.58 -3.60
C GLY A 55 -5.69 -1.98 -4.85
N SER A 56 -5.19 -0.74 -4.78
CA SER A 56 -4.58 -0.05 -5.92
C SER A 56 -3.17 -0.55 -6.18
N SER A 57 -2.88 -0.85 -7.45
CA SER A 57 -1.56 -1.26 -7.90
C SER A 57 -1.15 -0.52 -9.16
N ASN A 58 0.03 0.09 -9.12
CA ASN A 58 0.66 0.73 -10.26
C ASN A 58 2.18 0.49 -10.18
N MET A 59 2.79 -0.02 -11.26
CA MET A 59 4.23 -0.29 -11.38
C MET A 59 4.88 -0.80 -10.07
N MET A 60 4.36 -1.88 -9.48
CA MET A 60 4.72 -2.31 -8.12
C MET A 60 6.23 -2.39 -7.88
N LEU A 61 7.00 -2.97 -8.83
CA LEU A 61 8.46 -3.06 -8.73
C LEU A 61 9.16 -1.70 -8.75
N TRP A 62 8.65 -0.74 -9.52
CA TRP A 62 9.14 0.65 -9.50
C TRP A 62 8.85 1.29 -8.14
N GLY A 63 7.62 1.15 -7.63
CA GLY A 63 7.20 1.72 -6.35
C GLY A 63 7.97 1.17 -5.14
N LEU A 64 8.48 -0.07 -5.21
CA LEU A 64 9.35 -0.61 -4.16
C LEU A 64 10.67 0.16 -4.03
N ARG A 65 11.19 0.74 -5.12
CA ARG A 65 12.48 1.45 -5.11
C ARG A 65 12.39 2.96 -5.22
N SER A 66 11.34 3.49 -5.83
CA SER A 66 11.20 4.92 -6.14
C SER A 66 10.02 5.53 -5.37
N PRO A 67 10.24 6.59 -4.57
CA PRO A 67 9.20 7.27 -3.81
C PRO A 67 8.42 8.25 -4.71
N SER A 68 7.75 7.71 -5.72
CA SER A 68 6.96 8.47 -6.71
C SER A 68 5.46 8.22 -6.60
N ARG A 69 5.03 7.48 -5.57
CA ARG A 69 3.64 7.13 -5.28
C ARG A 69 3.51 6.91 -3.77
N TYR A 70 2.53 7.56 -3.16
CA TYR A 70 2.31 7.47 -1.72
C TYR A 70 0.83 7.68 -1.39
N LEU A 71 0.42 7.19 -0.23
CA LEU A 71 -0.95 7.24 0.26
C LEU A 71 -0.98 8.07 1.53
N LEU A 72 -1.83 9.09 1.58
CA LEU A 72 -2.18 9.78 2.82
C LEU A 72 -3.49 9.17 3.33
N ALA A 73 -3.45 8.54 4.49
CA ALA A 73 -4.58 7.82 5.04
C ALA A 73 -4.89 8.27 6.47
N PHE A 74 -6.13 8.70 6.68
CA PHE A 74 -6.65 9.05 8.00
C PHE A 74 -7.40 7.86 8.62
N ALA A 75 -7.27 7.72 9.94
CA ALA A 75 -8.06 6.76 10.71
C ALA A 75 -9.56 7.04 10.54
N ASP A 76 -9.91 8.32 10.64
CA ASP A 76 -11.24 8.86 10.43
C ASP A 76 -11.13 10.04 9.46
N GLY A 77 -11.50 9.83 8.19
CA GLY A 77 -11.35 10.85 7.16
C GLY A 77 -11.04 10.28 5.78
N PRO A 78 -10.41 11.06 4.89
CA PRO A 78 -10.15 10.66 3.52
C PRO A 78 -8.99 9.64 3.44
N VAL A 79 -8.93 8.96 2.29
CA VAL A 79 -7.77 8.19 1.84
C VAL A 79 -7.38 8.70 0.47
N ILE A 80 -6.25 9.39 0.40
CA ILE A 80 -5.81 10.13 -0.78
C ILE A 80 -4.60 9.43 -1.37
N LEU A 81 -4.75 8.96 -2.61
CA LEU A 81 -3.65 8.36 -3.35
C LEU A 81 -2.94 9.44 -4.17
N TYR A 82 -1.66 9.65 -3.90
CA TYR A 82 -0.79 10.43 -4.77
C TYR A 82 -0.13 9.47 -5.76
N ASP A 83 -0.51 9.57 -7.03
CA ASP A 83 0.00 8.69 -8.09
C ASP A 83 0.70 9.51 -9.19
N SER A 84 1.42 8.81 -10.06
CA SER A 84 2.11 9.44 -11.18
C SER A 84 1.12 10.19 -12.09
N PRO A 85 1.51 11.36 -12.65
CA PRO A 85 0.67 12.09 -13.59
C PRO A 85 0.15 11.17 -14.73
N GLY A 86 -1.15 11.19 -14.99
CA GLY A 86 -1.81 10.34 -15.99
C GLY A 86 -2.22 8.94 -15.51
N ALA A 87 -1.79 8.51 -14.31
CA ALA A 87 -2.11 7.18 -13.77
C ALA A 87 -3.44 7.10 -13.00
N ALA A 88 -4.20 8.19 -12.89
CA ALA A 88 -5.44 8.24 -12.10
C ALA A 88 -6.46 7.17 -12.52
N HIS A 89 -6.51 6.81 -13.80
CA HIS A 89 -7.38 5.77 -14.33
C HIS A 89 -7.13 4.37 -13.72
N LEU A 90 -5.92 4.10 -13.22
CA LEU A 90 -5.57 2.81 -12.60
C LEU A 90 -6.21 2.61 -11.23
N ALA A 91 -6.54 3.71 -10.55
CA ALA A 91 -7.25 3.71 -9.28
C ALA A 91 -8.76 3.96 -9.45
N ALA A 92 -9.23 4.19 -10.69
CA ALA A 92 -10.62 4.51 -10.95
C ALA A 92 -11.55 3.37 -10.54
N GLY A 93 -12.63 3.73 -9.84
CA GLY A 93 -13.63 2.78 -9.35
C GLY A 93 -13.21 1.97 -8.12
N LEU A 94 -12.04 2.24 -7.52
CA LEU A 94 -11.68 1.63 -6.25
C LEU A 94 -12.50 2.25 -5.11
N PRO A 95 -13.22 1.43 -4.33
CA PRO A 95 -14.13 1.91 -3.30
C PRO A 95 -13.46 2.53 -2.07
N THR A 96 -12.16 2.35 -1.94
CA THR A 96 -11.33 2.64 -0.77
C THR A 96 -10.49 3.92 -0.95
N ILE A 97 -10.57 4.57 -2.10
CA ILE A 97 -9.83 5.80 -2.38
C ILE A 97 -10.83 6.94 -2.51
N THR A 98 -10.65 7.97 -1.69
CA THR A 98 -11.50 9.17 -1.71
C THR A 98 -11.18 10.04 -2.91
N GLU A 99 -9.89 10.24 -3.19
CA GLU A 99 -9.43 11.03 -4.32
C GLU A 99 -8.01 10.61 -4.74
N VAL A 100 -7.65 10.94 -5.98
CA VAL A 100 -6.33 10.70 -6.54
C VAL A 100 -5.71 12.04 -6.93
N ARG A 101 -4.51 12.31 -6.43
CA ARG A 101 -3.73 13.52 -6.71
C ARG A 101 -2.43 13.18 -7.43
N ALA A 102 -1.81 14.20 -8.04
CA ALA A 102 -0.50 14.03 -8.66
C ALA A 102 0.59 13.97 -7.58
N ALA A 103 1.41 12.92 -7.61
CA ALA A 103 2.55 12.77 -6.71
C ALA A 103 3.70 13.71 -7.08
N GLN A 104 4.43 14.16 -6.06
CA GLN A 104 5.78 14.67 -6.23
C GLN A 104 6.74 13.47 -6.37
N GLY A 105 7.69 13.53 -7.30
CA GLY A 105 8.79 12.59 -7.33
C GLY A 105 9.81 12.95 -6.26
N LEU A 106 9.98 12.10 -5.25
CA LEU A 106 10.87 12.38 -4.10
C LEU A 106 12.27 11.78 -4.25
N ASP A 107 12.64 11.36 -5.46
CA ASP A 107 14.01 10.96 -5.82
C ASP A 107 14.58 11.87 -6.91
N TYR A 108 15.87 11.73 -7.20
CA TYR A 108 16.56 12.61 -8.17
C TYR A 108 15.93 12.59 -9.56
N ILE A 109 15.42 11.44 -10.00
CA ILE A 109 14.83 11.26 -11.32
C ILE A 109 13.45 11.91 -11.36
N GLY A 110 12.60 11.58 -10.39
CA GLY A 110 11.23 12.07 -10.30
C GLY A 110 11.14 13.56 -9.97
N SER A 111 12.15 14.13 -9.31
CA SER A 111 12.23 15.55 -9.01
C SER A 111 12.85 16.39 -10.14
N GLY A 112 13.40 15.75 -11.18
CA GLY A 112 14.16 16.45 -12.23
C GLY A 112 15.48 17.04 -11.72
N GLY A 113 16.06 16.48 -10.67
CA GLY A 113 17.33 16.90 -10.06
C GLY A 113 17.19 17.81 -8.84
N ASP A 114 16.00 18.38 -8.58
CA ASP A 114 15.76 19.26 -7.42
C ASP A 114 14.89 18.58 -6.35
N ILE A 115 15.52 17.68 -5.59
CA ILE A 115 14.85 16.90 -4.55
C ILE A 115 14.35 17.81 -3.41
N ALA A 116 15.10 18.86 -3.08
CA ALA A 116 14.76 19.75 -1.98
C ALA A 116 13.44 20.48 -2.26
N ALA A 117 13.30 21.08 -3.44
CA ALA A 117 12.06 21.76 -3.82
C ALA A 117 10.87 20.79 -3.94
N ALA A 118 11.11 19.54 -4.39
CA ALA A 118 10.07 18.51 -4.44
C ALA A 118 9.62 18.08 -3.03
N ALA A 119 10.57 17.91 -2.10
CA ALA A 119 10.30 17.60 -0.70
C ALA A 119 9.51 18.72 0.00
N ASP A 120 9.84 19.99 -0.29
CA ASP A 120 9.10 21.14 0.25
C ASP A 120 7.65 21.15 -0.24
N ARG A 121 7.43 21.03 -1.56
CA ARG A 121 6.07 20.98 -2.12
C ARG A 121 5.27 19.80 -1.57
N PHE A 122 5.92 18.64 -1.41
CA PHE A 122 5.29 17.48 -0.79
C PHE A 122 4.88 17.78 0.65
N ALA A 123 5.77 18.35 1.45
CA ALA A 123 5.50 18.59 2.86
C ALA A 123 4.45 19.69 3.07
N ASP A 124 4.42 20.73 2.23
CA ASP A 124 3.37 21.76 2.23
C ASP A 124 2.00 21.16 1.90
N GLU A 125 1.93 20.30 0.88
CA GLU A 125 0.72 19.61 0.46
C GLU A 125 0.20 18.68 1.57
N ILE A 126 1.06 17.83 2.14
CA ILE A 126 0.67 16.90 3.20
C ILE A 126 0.20 17.65 4.45
N LEU A 127 0.94 18.69 4.88
CA LEU A 127 0.53 19.51 6.01
C LEU A 127 -0.82 20.19 5.76
N GLY A 128 -1.00 20.79 4.58
CA GLY A 128 -2.23 21.48 4.21
C GLY A 128 -3.45 20.56 4.25
N VAL A 129 -3.30 19.30 3.81
CA VAL A 129 -4.38 18.32 3.90
C VAL A 129 -4.63 17.88 5.34
N ILE A 130 -3.57 17.60 6.11
CA ILE A 130 -3.69 17.19 7.53
C ILE A 130 -4.47 18.24 8.33
N LEU A 131 -4.01 19.50 8.28
CA LEU A 131 -4.66 20.60 9.01
C LEU A 131 -6.05 20.95 8.47
N GLY A 132 -6.30 20.67 7.18
CA GLY A 132 -7.62 20.81 6.57
C GLY A 132 -8.64 19.77 7.05
N VAL A 133 -8.18 18.59 7.47
CA VAL A 133 -9.02 17.55 8.07
C VAL A 133 -9.21 17.80 9.55
N ASP A 134 -8.12 18.04 10.28
CA ASP A 134 -8.14 18.35 11.70
C ASP A 134 -6.90 19.21 12.07
N PRO A 135 -7.09 20.47 12.49
CA PRO A 135 -5.99 21.37 12.83
C PRO A 135 -5.23 20.97 14.10
N GLU A 136 -5.78 20.07 14.93
CA GLU A 136 -5.14 19.60 16.16
C GLU A 136 -4.16 18.43 15.90
N ILE A 137 -4.12 17.87 14.69
CA ILE A 137 -3.15 16.82 14.35
C ILE A 137 -1.75 17.43 14.25
N ASP A 138 -0.91 17.06 15.22
CA ASP A 138 0.51 17.44 15.28
C ASP A 138 1.47 16.30 14.91
N ARG A 139 0.97 15.08 14.74
CA ARG A 139 1.76 13.87 14.48
C ARG A 139 1.34 13.14 13.22
N VAL A 140 2.32 12.81 12.39
CA VAL A 140 2.16 11.97 11.19
C VAL A 140 3.02 10.72 11.29
N HIS A 141 2.44 9.57 10.98
CA HIS A 141 3.17 8.30 10.94
C HIS A 141 3.63 8.03 9.52
N ILE A 142 4.91 7.70 9.33
CA ILE A 142 5.51 7.51 8.01
C ILE A 142 6.17 6.12 7.97
N ASP A 143 5.92 5.33 6.93
CA ASP A 143 6.56 4.01 6.79
C ASP A 143 7.98 4.12 6.22
N ARG A 144 8.12 4.83 5.10
CA ARG A 144 9.36 5.02 4.38
C ARG A 144 9.26 6.24 3.49
N LEU A 145 10.12 7.21 3.70
CA LEU A 145 10.33 8.32 2.77
C LEU A 145 11.83 8.61 2.68
N PRO A 146 12.29 9.25 1.59
CA PRO A 146 13.64 9.80 1.55
C PRO A 146 13.80 10.83 2.66
N TRP A 147 15.00 10.90 3.25
CA TRP A 147 15.26 11.72 4.42
C TRP A 147 14.93 13.21 4.18
N GLN A 148 15.14 13.72 2.97
CA GLN A 148 14.79 15.09 2.59
C GLN A 148 13.29 15.38 2.79
N ALA A 149 12.42 14.44 2.43
CA ALA A 149 10.98 14.58 2.60
C ALA A 149 10.57 14.49 4.08
N VAL A 150 11.22 13.60 4.84
CA VAL A 150 10.99 13.50 6.29
C VAL A 150 11.41 14.78 7.01
N ASP A 151 12.56 15.33 6.67
CA ASP A 151 13.06 16.57 7.27
C ASP A 151 12.21 17.77 6.86
N ALA A 152 11.73 17.83 5.61
CA ALA A 152 10.80 18.86 5.16
C ALA A 152 9.49 18.83 5.95
N VAL A 153 8.94 17.64 6.24
CA VAL A 153 7.75 17.47 7.09
C VAL A 153 8.01 17.95 8.53
N ARG A 154 9.16 17.57 9.11
CA ARG A 154 9.55 18.03 10.45
C ARG A 154 9.74 19.55 10.54
N ALA A 155 10.30 20.16 9.50
CA ALA A 155 10.48 21.62 9.42
C ALA A 155 9.16 22.40 9.44
N ARG A 156 8.04 21.74 9.12
CA ARG A 156 6.68 22.29 9.19
C ARG A 156 5.99 22.06 10.53
N GLY A 157 6.71 21.55 11.52
CA GLY A 157 6.22 21.39 12.89
C GLY A 157 5.50 20.08 13.16
N LEU A 158 5.39 19.16 12.19
CA LEU A 158 4.81 17.83 12.43
C LEU A 158 5.82 16.89 13.11
N HIS A 159 5.38 16.24 14.16
CA HIS A 159 6.06 15.11 14.77
C HIS A 159 5.97 13.89 13.84
N VAL A 160 7.12 13.33 13.47
CA VAL A 160 7.18 12.11 12.66
C VAL A 160 7.36 10.89 13.55
N ALA A 161 6.44 9.94 13.43
CA ALA A 161 6.49 8.63 14.08
C ALA A 161 6.53 7.50 13.04
N ASP A 162 6.86 6.28 13.46
CA ASP A 162 6.94 5.12 12.58
C ASP A 162 5.55 4.55 12.27
N ALA A 163 5.20 4.39 11.00
CA ALA A 163 3.95 3.72 10.60
C ALA A 163 4.09 2.19 10.52
N LEU A 164 5.31 1.64 10.50
CA LEU A 164 5.52 0.21 10.30
C LEU A 164 5.00 -0.62 11.46
N GLU A 165 5.30 -0.24 12.71
CA GLU A 165 4.79 -0.95 13.89
C GLU A 165 3.25 -1.12 13.85
N PRO A 166 2.46 -0.03 13.75
CA PRO A 166 1.00 -0.18 13.73
C PRO A 166 0.47 -0.91 12.50
N LEU A 167 1.06 -0.71 11.32
CA LEU A 167 0.64 -1.41 10.09
C LEU A 167 0.95 -2.91 10.15
N CYS A 168 2.15 -3.29 10.60
CA CYS A 168 2.60 -4.68 10.64
C CYS A 168 1.84 -5.47 11.70
N LEU A 169 1.65 -4.92 12.90
CA LEU A 169 0.88 -5.58 13.96
C LEU A 169 -0.57 -5.82 13.53
N THR A 170 -1.20 -4.81 12.91
CA THR A 170 -2.57 -4.94 12.41
C THR A 170 -2.66 -6.01 11.31
N ARG A 171 -1.72 -6.01 10.36
CA ARG A 171 -1.70 -6.93 9.22
C ARG A 171 -1.21 -8.34 9.55
N ALA A 172 -0.62 -8.55 10.73
CA ALA A 172 -0.18 -9.86 11.18
C ALA A 172 -1.36 -10.82 11.32
N ILE A 173 -2.51 -10.31 11.75
CA ILE A 173 -3.77 -11.06 11.83
C ILE A 173 -4.49 -10.97 10.48
N LYS A 174 -4.75 -12.12 9.86
CA LYS A 174 -5.51 -12.20 8.61
C LYS A 174 -6.99 -12.25 8.90
N LEU A 175 -7.77 -11.56 8.06
CA LEU A 175 -9.23 -11.62 8.12
C LEU A 175 -9.71 -12.90 7.45
N ASP A 176 -10.86 -13.42 7.89
CA ASP A 176 -11.47 -14.61 7.28
C ASP A 176 -11.71 -14.43 5.78
N ILE A 177 -12.11 -13.22 5.34
CA ILE A 177 -12.29 -12.88 3.93
C ILE A 177 -10.98 -12.94 3.12
N GLU A 178 -9.81 -12.86 3.76
CA GLU A 178 -8.52 -12.98 3.08
C GLU A 178 -8.11 -14.44 2.82
N LEU A 179 -8.56 -15.37 3.66
CA LEU A 179 -8.12 -16.76 3.63
C LEU A 179 -8.35 -17.41 2.25
N PRO A 180 -9.51 -17.25 1.60
CA PRO A 180 -9.73 -17.83 0.29
C PRO A 180 -8.80 -17.29 -0.79
N TYR A 181 -8.44 -16.00 -0.73
CA TYR A 181 -7.49 -15.39 -1.66
C TYR A 181 -6.06 -15.91 -1.43
N ILE A 182 -5.67 -16.12 -0.18
CA ILE A 182 -4.36 -16.69 0.18
C ILE A 182 -4.27 -18.14 -0.31
N GLN A 183 -5.31 -18.95 -0.08
CA GLN A 183 -5.35 -20.35 -0.52
C GLN A 183 -5.29 -20.46 -2.05
N GLU A 184 -6.05 -19.63 -2.79
CA GLU A 184 -5.97 -19.62 -4.26
C GLU A 184 -4.59 -19.17 -4.76
N ALA A 185 -3.93 -18.23 -4.07
CA ALA A 185 -2.57 -17.83 -4.42
C ALA A 185 -1.58 -19.01 -4.21
N MET A 186 -1.67 -19.72 -3.08
CA MET A 186 -0.84 -20.90 -2.80
C MET A 186 -1.05 -22.00 -3.83
N ARG A 187 -2.30 -22.33 -4.17
CA ARG A 187 -2.63 -23.33 -5.20
C ARG A 187 -1.98 -23.02 -6.55
N ARG A 188 -1.90 -21.73 -6.93
CA ARG A 188 -1.22 -21.29 -8.16
C ARG A 188 0.29 -21.46 -8.08
N VAL A 189 0.89 -21.17 -6.92
CA VAL A 189 2.32 -21.40 -6.68
C VAL A 189 2.64 -22.89 -6.78
N GLU A 190 1.88 -23.75 -6.10
CA GLU A 190 2.04 -25.21 -6.16
C GLU A 190 1.92 -25.73 -7.60
N THR A 191 0.96 -25.22 -8.38
CA THR A 191 0.84 -25.56 -9.81
C THR A 191 2.08 -25.14 -10.60
N GLY A 192 2.66 -23.98 -10.30
CA GLY A 192 3.90 -23.51 -10.93
C GLY A 192 5.10 -24.37 -10.58
N VAL A 193 5.24 -24.73 -9.29
CA VAL A 193 6.30 -25.62 -8.80
C VAL A 193 6.18 -27.01 -9.42
N ALA A 194 4.98 -27.59 -9.47
CA ALA A 194 4.77 -28.89 -10.11
C ALA A 194 5.18 -28.89 -11.59
N ARG A 195 4.97 -27.78 -12.31
CA ARG A 195 5.43 -27.63 -13.70
C ARG A 195 6.95 -27.57 -13.80
N LEU A 196 7.58 -26.81 -12.90
CA LEU A 196 9.04 -26.73 -12.80
C LEU A 196 9.65 -28.12 -12.55
N GLU A 197 9.13 -28.83 -11.54
CA GLU A 197 9.59 -30.17 -11.17
C GLU A 197 9.40 -31.18 -12.30
N SER A 198 8.26 -31.13 -13.01
CA SER A 198 7.99 -32.03 -14.14
C SER A 198 8.91 -31.83 -15.34
N LYS A 199 9.53 -30.66 -15.45
CA LYS A 199 10.38 -30.26 -16.58
C LYS A 199 11.87 -30.37 -16.26
N ALA A 200 12.25 -30.42 -14.99
CA ALA A 200 13.63 -30.47 -14.56
C ALA A 200 14.31 -31.80 -14.95
N GLU A 201 15.35 -31.74 -15.78
CA GLU A 201 16.14 -32.88 -16.21
C GLU A 201 17.64 -32.64 -16.01
N PRO A 202 18.45 -33.68 -15.72
CA PRO A 202 19.91 -33.55 -15.64
C PRO A 202 20.51 -32.95 -16.91
N GLY A 203 21.36 -31.93 -16.74
CA GLY A 203 22.02 -31.24 -17.85
C GLY A 203 21.34 -29.94 -18.30
N MET A 204 20.17 -29.60 -17.77
CA MET A 204 19.54 -28.29 -17.94
C MET A 204 20.20 -27.22 -17.05
N SER A 205 20.22 -25.97 -17.51
CA SER A 205 20.58 -24.83 -16.66
C SER A 205 19.39 -24.37 -15.80
N GLU A 206 19.68 -23.63 -14.72
CA GLU A 206 18.67 -23.08 -13.81
C GLU A 206 17.66 -22.17 -14.53
N THR A 207 18.10 -21.40 -15.53
CA THR A 207 17.22 -20.51 -16.30
C THR A 207 16.29 -21.26 -17.25
N GLU A 208 16.69 -22.47 -17.67
CA GLU A 208 15.93 -23.30 -18.62
C GLU A 208 14.89 -24.18 -17.93
N THR A 209 15.03 -24.44 -16.64
CA THR A 209 14.11 -25.25 -15.84
C THR A 209 12.78 -24.51 -15.70
#